data_AF-A0A448P003-F1
#
_entry.id   AF-A0A448P003-F1
#
_cell.length_a   1.000
_cell.length_b   1.000
_cell.length_c   1.000
_cell.angle_alpha   90.00
_cell.angle_beta   90.00
_cell.angle_gamma   90.00
#
_symmetry.space_group_name_H-M   'P 1'
#
loop_
_entity.id
_entity.type
_entity.pdbx_description
1 polymer ?
#
loop_
_entity_poly.entity_id
_entity_poly.type
_entity_poly.pdbx_seq_one_letter_code
_entity_poly.pdbx_strand_id
1 'polypeptide(L)'
;MFDLVHAMRTRIVTSPAFSGEQILAAILFEQTMGRQFAGRPAADYLWETKNVVPFLKVDKGLAEPADGVRVMKPIPGLAGLLERAVGAHIFGTKMRSVIDEANPRGIDAIVAQQFELGHQICEAGLVPILEPEVTVTAQDKSRSEALLLEQITRRLDSDPFPGPVMFKLSIPTVDNLYAPLIANPAVLRVVALSGGYSRDEADALLARNHGLIASFSRALSEGLSDSQTDEQFNATLAASIDAIYHASLT
;
A
#
# COMPACT_ATOMS: atom_id res chain seq x y z
N MET A 1 14.13 -7.45 -18.47
CA MET A 1 12.91 -6.88 -17.84
C MET A 1 13.19 -6.34 -16.44
N PHE A 2 13.60 -7.16 -15.47
CA PHE A 2 13.78 -6.71 -14.07
C PHE A 2 14.81 -5.60 -13.90
N ASP A 3 15.87 -5.58 -14.71
CA ASP A 3 16.87 -4.51 -14.66
C ASP A 3 16.33 -3.17 -15.16
N LEU A 4 15.44 -3.17 -16.16
CA LEU A 4 14.76 -1.96 -16.62
C LEU A 4 13.81 -1.41 -15.54
N VAL A 5 13.07 -2.30 -14.87
CA VAL A 5 12.19 -1.91 -13.75
C VAL A 5 13.02 -1.37 -12.58
N HIS A 6 14.18 -1.96 -12.31
CA HIS A 6 15.08 -1.46 -11.29
C HIS A 6 15.67 -0.09 -11.68
N ALA A 7 16.12 0.10 -12.92
CA ALA A 7 16.60 1.40 -13.41
C ALA A 7 15.54 2.50 -13.29
N MET A 8 14.29 2.20 -13.65
CA MET A 8 13.15 3.10 -13.44
C MET A 8 12.98 3.46 -11.96
N ARG A 9 13.00 2.47 -11.06
CA ARG A 9 12.88 2.70 -9.61
C ARG A 9 14.05 3.51 -9.06
N THR A 10 15.27 3.23 -9.53
CA THR A 10 16.46 3.99 -9.17
C THR A 10 16.29 5.44 -9.58
N ARG A 11 15.87 5.73 -10.82
CA ARG A 11 15.63 7.10 -11.30
C ARG A 11 14.61 7.86 -10.44
N ILE A 12 13.52 7.21 -10.04
CA ILE A 12 12.52 7.79 -9.12
C ILE A 12 13.15 8.06 -7.75
N VAL A 13 13.74 7.04 -7.12
CA VAL A 13 14.22 7.12 -5.73
C VAL A 13 15.41 8.07 -5.60
N THR A 14 16.30 8.14 -6.59
CA THR A 14 17.45 9.06 -6.55
C THR A 14 17.09 10.49 -6.98
N SER A 15 15.89 10.73 -7.51
CA SER A 15 15.41 12.07 -7.83
C SER A 15 15.47 12.97 -6.59
N PRO A 16 15.85 14.26 -6.72
CA PRO A 16 15.76 15.22 -5.62
C PRO A 16 14.32 15.43 -5.14
N ALA A 17 13.32 15.21 -5.99
CA ALA A 17 11.91 15.31 -5.64
C ALA A 17 11.45 14.21 -4.66
N PHE A 18 12.14 13.06 -4.64
CA PHE A 18 11.80 11.95 -3.76
C PHE A 18 12.46 12.13 -2.39
N SER A 19 11.72 12.69 -1.43
CA SER A 19 12.20 12.98 -0.07
C SER A 19 11.15 12.65 1.01
N GLY A 20 11.66 12.43 2.23
CA GLY A 20 10.85 12.19 3.43
C GLY A 20 10.04 13.39 3.93
N GLU A 21 10.16 14.55 3.28
CA GLU A 21 9.36 15.73 3.62
C GLU A 21 7.88 15.55 3.19
N GLN A 22 7.66 14.89 2.06
CA GLN A 22 6.32 14.64 1.51
C GLN A 22 6.00 13.13 1.38
N ILE A 23 7.02 12.26 1.34
CA ILE A 23 6.85 10.81 1.22
C ILE A 23 7.25 10.11 2.50
N LEU A 24 6.28 9.64 3.28
CA LEU A 24 6.58 8.96 4.55
C LEU A 24 7.20 7.57 4.36
N ALA A 25 6.76 6.83 3.33
CA ALA A 25 7.11 5.42 3.16
C ALA A 25 7.12 4.97 1.69
N ALA A 26 7.89 3.94 1.39
CA ALA A 26 7.94 3.31 0.07
C ALA A 26 7.85 1.78 0.17
N ILE A 27 6.96 1.19 -0.62
CA ILE A 27 6.74 -0.27 -0.65
C ILE A 27 7.58 -0.88 -1.78
N LEU A 28 8.58 -1.67 -1.41
CA LEU A 28 9.49 -2.37 -2.29
C LEU A 28 8.89 -3.71 -2.76
N PHE A 29 9.35 -4.15 -3.93
CA PHE A 29 9.23 -5.55 -4.32
C PHE A 29 10.40 -6.35 -3.74
N GLU A 30 10.19 -7.65 -3.52
CA GLU A 30 11.22 -8.57 -3.02
C GLU A 30 12.54 -8.49 -3.79
N GLN A 31 12.50 -8.46 -5.12
CA GLN A 31 13.72 -8.31 -5.91
C GLN A 31 14.41 -6.96 -5.75
N THR A 32 13.70 -5.90 -5.38
CA THR A 32 14.30 -4.58 -5.12
C THR A 32 14.94 -4.51 -3.74
N MET A 33 14.38 -5.22 -2.75
CA MET A 33 15.01 -5.38 -1.44
C MET A 33 16.42 -5.98 -1.56
N GLY A 34 16.62 -6.95 -2.47
CA GLY A 34 17.93 -7.54 -2.75
C GLY A 34 18.85 -6.71 -3.66
N ARG A 35 18.52 -5.45 -3.94
CA ARG A 35 19.28 -4.56 -4.84
C ARG A 35 19.71 -3.28 -4.12
N GLN A 36 20.37 -2.40 -4.86
CA GLN A 36 20.96 -1.17 -4.33
C GLN A 36 20.42 0.07 -5.04
N PHE A 37 20.37 1.19 -4.33
CA PHE A 37 20.21 2.52 -4.91
C PHE A 37 21.48 3.33 -4.62
N ALA A 38 22.08 3.90 -5.66
CA ALA A 38 23.34 4.66 -5.56
C ALA A 38 24.44 3.93 -4.74
N GLY A 39 24.60 2.62 -4.96
CA GLY A 39 25.62 1.79 -4.30
C GLY A 39 25.30 1.38 -2.85
N ARG A 40 24.13 1.74 -2.32
CA ARG A 40 23.68 1.39 -0.96
C ARG A 40 22.51 0.41 -1.01
N PRO A 41 22.34 -0.52 -0.04
CA PRO A 41 21.15 -1.38 0.03
C PRO A 41 19.86 -0.58 -0.08
N ALA A 42 18.87 -1.08 -0.80
CA ALA A 42 17.69 -0.31 -1.18
C ALA A 42 16.90 0.25 0.02
N ALA A 43 16.70 -0.56 1.05
CA ALA A 43 15.98 -0.16 2.28
C ALA A 43 16.78 0.88 3.08
N ASP A 44 18.08 0.65 3.28
CA ASP A 44 18.97 1.58 3.98
C ASP A 44 19.08 2.93 3.23
N TYR A 45 19.09 2.92 1.89
CA TYR A 45 19.09 4.16 1.11
C TYR A 45 17.80 4.96 1.35
N LEU A 46 16.64 4.30 1.32
CA LEU A 46 15.36 4.95 1.59
C LEU A 46 15.36 5.59 2.98
N TRP A 47 15.76 4.85 4.01
CA TRP A 47 15.75 5.34 5.38
C TRP A 47 16.82 6.41 5.61
N GLU A 48 18.10 6.05 5.44
CA GLU A 48 19.22 6.89 5.88
C GLU A 48 19.52 8.06 4.94
N THR A 49 19.13 7.98 3.66
CA THR A 49 19.39 9.05 2.67
C THR A 49 18.14 9.86 2.36
N LYS A 50 16.99 9.19 2.23
CA LYS A 50 15.74 9.85 1.84
C LYS A 50 14.82 10.15 3.01
N ASN A 51 15.07 9.60 4.20
CA ASN A 51 14.16 9.65 5.35
C ASN A 51 12.76 9.08 5.02
N VAL A 52 12.73 8.00 4.24
CA VAL A 52 11.52 7.30 3.78
C VAL A 52 11.50 5.89 4.36
N VAL A 53 10.42 5.51 5.04
CA VAL A 53 10.31 4.21 5.72
C VAL A 53 10.15 3.08 4.69
N PRO A 54 11.01 2.04 4.71
CA PRO A 54 10.95 0.95 3.73
C PRO A 54 9.94 -0.12 4.14
N PHE A 55 9.02 -0.45 3.23
CA PHE A 55 8.08 -1.56 3.35
C PHE A 55 8.34 -2.62 2.28
N LEU A 56 7.86 -3.85 2.48
CA LEU A 56 8.02 -4.95 1.54
C LEU A 56 6.68 -5.57 1.11
N LYS A 57 6.44 -5.68 -0.20
CA LYS A 57 5.36 -6.48 -0.74
C LYS A 57 5.64 -7.98 -0.55
N VAL A 58 4.75 -8.72 0.12
CA VAL A 58 4.94 -10.15 0.42
C VAL A 58 3.99 -11.11 -0.32
N ASP A 59 2.83 -10.64 -0.80
CA ASP A 59 1.88 -11.50 -1.53
C ASP A 59 2.46 -12.04 -2.85
N LYS A 60 2.02 -13.26 -3.22
CA LYS A 60 2.42 -13.95 -4.46
C LYS A 60 1.33 -13.89 -5.54
N GLY A 61 0.52 -12.83 -5.50
CA GLY A 61 -0.63 -12.65 -6.38
C GLY A 61 -1.91 -13.28 -5.83
N LEU A 62 -2.93 -13.34 -6.68
CA LEU A 62 -4.30 -13.68 -6.31
C LEU A 62 -4.67 -15.10 -6.78
N ALA A 63 -5.48 -15.80 -5.99
CA ALA A 63 -6.14 -17.03 -6.41
C ALA A 63 -7.25 -16.73 -7.45
N GLU A 64 -7.82 -17.80 -8.01
CA GLU A 64 -8.97 -17.68 -8.90
C GLU A 64 -10.16 -17.05 -8.16
N PRO A 65 -11.03 -16.28 -8.87
CA PRO A 65 -12.21 -15.69 -8.27
C PRO A 65 -13.14 -16.74 -7.67
N ALA A 66 -13.59 -16.49 -6.45
CA ALA A 66 -14.61 -17.28 -5.77
C ALA A 66 -15.40 -16.37 -4.84
N ASP A 67 -16.72 -16.56 -4.74
CA ASP A 67 -17.61 -15.76 -3.89
C ASP A 67 -17.44 -14.24 -4.05
N GLY A 68 -17.29 -13.76 -5.29
CA GLY A 68 -17.17 -12.33 -5.57
C GLY A 68 -15.85 -11.70 -5.10
N VAL A 69 -14.85 -12.50 -4.71
CA VAL A 69 -13.55 -12.03 -4.25
C VAL A 69 -12.40 -12.83 -4.85
N ARG A 70 -11.18 -12.31 -4.67
CA ARG A 70 -9.92 -12.97 -5.01
C ARG A 70 -8.98 -12.89 -3.82
N VAL A 71 -8.89 -13.99 -3.08
CA VAL A 71 -7.94 -14.15 -1.96
C VAL A 71 -6.51 -14.21 -2.47
N MET A 72 -5.53 -14.01 -1.58
CA MET A 72 -4.11 -14.20 -1.91
C MET A 72 -3.81 -15.67 -2.17
N LYS A 73 -2.90 -15.94 -3.12
CA LYS A 73 -2.30 -17.27 -3.25
C LYS A 73 -1.52 -17.62 -1.97
N PRO A 74 -1.36 -18.91 -1.64
CA PRO A 74 -0.44 -19.34 -0.59
C PRO A 74 0.95 -18.72 -0.78
N ILE A 75 1.59 -18.35 0.33
CA ILE A 75 2.92 -17.74 0.34
C ILE A 75 3.91 -18.75 0.94
N PRO A 76 4.34 -19.78 0.18
CA PRO A 76 5.31 -20.73 0.68
C PRO A 76 6.61 -20.00 1.02
N GLY A 77 7.16 -20.26 2.20
CA GLY A 77 8.38 -19.62 2.69
C GLY A 77 8.20 -18.19 3.21
N LEU A 78 6.98 -17.80 3.61
CA LEU A 78 6.72 -16.49 4.24
C LEU A 78 7.67 -16.23 5.42
N ALA A 79 7.83 -17.18 6.35
CA ALA A 79 8.73 -17.02 7.50
C ALA A 79 10.15 -16.61 7.09
N GLY A 80 10.77 -17.36 6.17
CA GLY A 80 12.10 -17.01 5.66
C GLY A 80 12.15 -15.69 4.88
N LEU A 81 11.05 -15.27 4.23
CA LEU A 81 10.95 -13.95 3.62
C LEU A 81 10.92 -12.83 4.67
N LEU A 82 10.18 -13.02 5.77
CA LEU A 82 10.12 -12.06 6.86
C LEU A 82 11.48 -11.93 7.57
N GLU A 83 12.19 -13.04 7.81
CA GLU A 83 13.55 -13.01 8.34
C GLU A 83 14.51 -12.20 7.46
N ARG A 84 14.45 -12.39 6.13
CA ARG A 84 15.24 -11.58 5.18
C ARG A 84 14.84 -10.11 5.21
N ALA A 85 13.55 -9.81 5.38
CA ALA A 85 13.05 -8.44 5.44
C ALA A 85 13.59 -7.73 6.70
N VAL A 86 13.54 -8.39 7.86
CA VAL A 86 14.14 -7.89 9.11
C VAL A 86 15.64 -7.67 8.95
N GLY A 87 16.37 -8.65 8.41
CA GLY A 87 17.81 -8.53 8.15
C GLY A 87 18.20 -7.45 7.13
N ALA A 88 17.25 -7.00 6.31
CA ALA A 88 17.40 -5.90 5.36
C ALA A 88 16.81 -4.58 5.87
N HIS A 89 16.52 -4.47 7.18
CA HIS A 89 15.98 -3.27 7.83
C HIS A 89 14.65 -2.77 7.23
N ILE A 90 13.83 -3.68 6.71
CA ILE A 90 12.45 -3.37 6.36
C ILE A 90 11.66 -3.10 7.64
N PHE A 91 10.83 -2.07 7.64
CA PHE A 91 9.98 -1.70 8.78
C PHE A 91 8.68 -2.50 8.82
N GLY A 92 8.08 -2.75 7.65
CA GLY A 92 6.78 -3.38 7.55
C GLY A 92 6.53 -4.05 6.21
N THR A 93 5.39 -4.70 6.06
CA THR A 93 5.02 -5.39 4.83
C THR A 93 3.73 -4.84 4.23
N LYS A 94 3.42 -5.29 3.03
CA LYS A 94 2.14 -5.06 2.38
C LYS A 94 1.68 -6.32 1.66
N MET A 95 0.39 -6.62 1.70
CA MET A 95 -0.19 -7.76 1.00
C MET A 95 -1.60 -7.48 0.46
N ARG A 96 -1.82 -7.83 -0.82
CA ARG A 96 -3.01 -7.45 -1.57
C ARG A 96 -3.96 -8.60 -1.85
N SER A 97 -5.23 -8.39 -1.54
CA SER A 97 -6.36 -9.19 -1.99
C SER A 97 -7.39 -8.29 -2.69
N VAL A 98 -8.42 -8.86 -3.35
CA VAL A 98 -9.42 -8.07 -4.09
C VAL A 98 -10.85 -8.51 -3.81
N ILE A 99 -11.74 -7.54 -3.73
CA ILE A 99 -13.20 -7.67 -3.58
C ILE A 99 -13.84 -7.09 -4.84
N ASP A 100 -14.56 -7.94 -5.58
CA ASP A 100 -15.20 -7.57 -6.85
C ASP A 100 -16.72 -7.40 -6.70
N GLU A 101 -17.33 -8.04 -5.69
CA GLU A 101 -18.78 -7.99 -5.40
C GLU A 101 -19.05 -7.90 -3.90
N ALA A 102 -20.22 -7.39 -3.52
CA ALA A 102 -20.68 -7.26 -2.14
C ALA A 102 -21.16 -8.61 -1.58
N ASN A 103 -20.28 -9.60 -1.58
CA ASN A 103 -20.52 -10.94 -1.07
C ASN A 103 -20.00 -11.06 0.37
N PRO A 104 -20.87 -11.20 1.38
CA PRO A 104 -20.44 -11.27 2.78
C PRO A 104 -19.49 -12.42 3.10
N ARG A 105 -19.67 -13.58 2.46
CA ARG A 105 -18.80 -14.75 2.68
C ARG A 105 -17.40 -14.52 2.11
N GLY A 106 -17.34 -13.99 0.89
CA GLY A 106 -16.07 -13.65 0.24
C GLY A 106 -15.31 -12.57 1.01
N ILE A 107 -15.99 -11.51 1.45
CA ILE A 107 -15.37 -10.42 2.20
C ILE A 107 -14.86 -10.91 3.57
N ASP A 108 -15.61 -11.75 4.29
CA ASP A 108 -15.10 -12.36 5.53
C ASP A 108 -13.86 -13.23 5.27
N ALA A 109 -13.84 -14.03 4.19
CA ALA A 109 -12.67 -14.83 3.84
C ALA A 109 -11.43 -13.96 3.53
N ILE A 110 -11.63 -12.82 2.86
CA ILE A 110 -10.56 -11.83 2.61
C ILE A 110 -10.01 -11.28 3.93
N VAL A 111 -10.90 -10.81 4.81
CA VAL A 111 -10.49 -10.21 6.08
C VAL A 111 -9.83 -11.25 6.99
N ALA A 112 -10.35 -12.48 7.03
CA ALA A 112 -9.75 -13.59 7.76
C ALA A 112 -8.30 -13.85 7.32
N GLN A 113 -8.07 -13.99 6.02
CA GLN A 113 -6.75 -14.26 5.47
C GLN A 113 -5.78 -13.09 5.71
N GLN A 114 -6.27 -11.85 5.57
CA GLN A 114 -5.48 -10.65 5.83
C GLN A 114 -5.04 -10.57 7.30
N PHE A 115 -5.92 -10.90 8.25
CA PHE A 115 -5.58 -10.91 9.68
C PHE A 115 -4.61 -12.04 10.03
N GLU A 116 -4.86 -13.25 9.53
CA GLU A 116 -3.99 -14.42 9.77
C GLU A 116 -2.54 -14.16 9.32
N LEU A 117 -2.36 -13.66 8.10
CA LEU A 117 -1.04 -13.31 7.60
C LEU A 117 -0.45 -12.10 8.34
N GLY A 118 -1.30 -11.14 8.71
CA GLY A 118 -0.89 -9.97 9.46
C GLY A 118 -0.27 -10.36 10.80
N HIS A 119 -0.88 -11.31 11.52
CA HIS A 119 -0.37 -11.80 12.79
C HIS A 119 1.02 -12.43 12.63
N GLN A 120 1.21 -13.28 11.62
CA GLN A 120 2.53 -13.85 11.31
C GLN A 120 3.59 -12.77 11.02
N ILE A 121 3.18 -11.67 10.37
CA ILE A 121 4.06 -10.52 10.11
C ILE A 121 4.40 -9.77 11.41
N CYS A 122 3.40 -9.52 12.27
CA CYS A 122 3.61 -8.88 13.57
C CYS A 122 4.50 -9.71 14.49
N GLU A 123 4.34 -11.03 14.51
CA GLU A 123 5.18 -11.97 15.27
C GLU A 123 6.65 -11.91 14.82
N ALA A 124 6.90 -11.61 13.53
CA ALA A 124 8.24 -11.37 13.01
C ALA A 124 8.79 -9.95 13.32
N GLY A 125 8.05 -9.12 14.05
CA GLY A 125 8.45 -7.76 14.43
C GLY A 125 8.25 -6.71 13.35
N LEU A 126 7.44 -6.98 12.33
CA LEU A 126 7.17 -6.08 11.20
C LEU A 126 5.73 -5.53 11.28
N VAL A 127 5.51 -4.33 10.74
CA VAL A 127 4.17 -3.72 10.66
C VAL A 127 3.43 -4.16 9.39
N PRO A 128 2.31 -4.89 9.46
CA PRO A 128 1.57 -5.31 8.28
C PRO A 128 0.65 -4.19 7.75
N ILE A 129 0.73 -3.93 6.44
CA ILE A 129 -0.30 -3.20 5.68
C ILE A 129 -1.24 -4.23 5.03
N LEU A 130 -2.47 -4.29 5.52
CA LEU A 130 -3.53 -5.15 4.99
C LEU A 130 -4.20 -4.42 3.83
N GLU A 131 -4.18 -4.97 2.62
CA GLU A 131 -4.76 -4.35 1.42
C GLU A 131 -5.93 -5.18 0.84
N PRO A 132 -7.11 -5.20 1.48
CA PRO A 132 -8.35 -5.69 0.87
C PRO A 132 -8.92 -4.63 -0.09
N GLU A 133 -8.48 -4.66 -1.35
CA GLU A 133 -8.91 -3.70 -2.37
C GLU A 133 -10.35 -3.99 -2.83
N VAL A 134 -11.24 -3.01 -2.76
CA VAL A 134 -12.55 -3.06 -3.44
C VAL A 134 -12.38 -2.49 -4.86
N THR A 135 -12.74 -3.26 -5.87
CA THR A 135 -12.62 -2.84 -7.27
C THR A 135 -13.41 -1.55 -7.53
N VAL A 136 -12.75 -0.51 -8.06
CA VAL A 136 -13.35 0.83 -8.21
C VAL A 136 -14.54 0.89 -9.17
N THR A 137 -14.62 -0.08 -10.10
CA THR A 137 -15.71 -0.22 -11.07
C THR A 137 -16.79 -1.21 -10.64
N ALA A 138 -16.73 -1.77 -9.43
CA ALA A 138 -17.76 -2.69 -8.93
C ALA A 138 -19.11 -1.98 -8.82
N GLN A 139 -20.18 -2.61 -9.32
CA GLN A 139 -21.52 -2.02 -9.32
C GLN A 139 -22.05 -1.77 -7.91
N ASP A 140 -21.64 -2.59 -6.96
CA ASP A 140 -22.03 -2.57 -5.55
C ASP A 140 -20.88 -2.10 -4.63
N LYS A 141 -19.89 -1.35 -5.17
CA LYS A 141 -18.72 -0.85 -4.44
C LYS A 141 -19.04 -0.30 -3.04
N SER A 142 -20.00 0.62 -2.93
CA SER A 142 -20.39 1.22 -1.64
C SER A 142 -20.86 0.16 -0.62
N ARG A 143 -21.60 -0.86 -1.08
CA ARG A 143 -22.04 -1.96 -0.23
C ARG A 143 -20.87 -2.88 0.17
N SER A 144 -19.97 -3.18 -0.75
CA SER A 144 -18.74 -3.94 -0.49
C SER A 144 -17.86 -3.26 0.56
N GLU A 145 -17.73 -1.93 0.49
CA GLU A 145 -16.94 -1.14 1.44
C GLU A 145 -17.58 -1.10 2.83
N ALA A 146 -18.91 -0.97 2.91
CA ALA A 146 -19.62 -1.02 4.19
C ALA A 146 -19.46 -2.39 4.87
N LEU A 147 -19.60 -3.49 4.10
CA LEU A 147 -19.38 -4.85 4.60
C LEU A 147 -17.92 -5.06 5.04
N LEU A 148 -16.97 -4.56 4.25
CA LEU A 148 -15.54 -4.64 4.57
C LEU A 148 -15.21 -3.92 5.88
N LEU A 149 -15.70 -2.69 6.05
CA LEU A 149 -15.51 -1.92 7.29
C LEU A 149 -16.11 -2.64 8.50
N GLU A 150 -17.32 -3.19 8.37
CA GLU A 150 -17.96 -3.97 9.43
C GLU A 150 -17.10 -5.18 9.82
N GLN A 151 -16.61 -5.95 8.85
CA GLN A 151 -15.78 -7.12 9.12
C GLN A 151 -14.42 -6.75 9.73
N ILE A 152 -13.76 -5.71 9.23
CA ILE A 152 -12.49 -5.23 9.81
C ILE A 152 -12.71 -4.81 11.26
N THR A 153 -13.75 -4.02 11.54
CA THR A 153 -14.04 -3.53 12.89
C THR A 153 -14.28 -4.70 13.85
N ARG A 154 -15.14 -5.65 13.45
CA ARG A 154 -15.41 -6.87 14.23
C ARG A 154 -14.14 -7.67 14.52
N ARG A 155 -13.23 -7.79 13.55
CA ARG A 155 -11.98 -8.54 13.73
C ARG A 155 -10.99 -7.81 14.61
N LEU A 156 -10.86 -6.48 14.49
CA LEU A 156 -10.03 -5.69 15.41
C LEU A 156 -10.47 -5.86 16.86
N ASP A 157 -11.78 -5.97 17.12
CA ASP A 157 -12.32 -6.17 18.48
C ASP A 157 -12.12 -7.60 19.01
N SER A 158 -12.25 -8.62 18.14
CA SER A 158 -12.25 -10.03 18.55
C SER A 158 -10.90 -10.73 18.44
N ASP A 159 -10.01 -10.22 17.60
CA ASP A 159 -8.69 -10.78 17.28
C ASP A 159 -7.65 -9.64 17.17
N PRO A 160 -7.36 -8.95 18.29
CA PRO A 160 -6.49 -7.77 18.28
C PRO A 160 -5.05 -8.14 17.95
N PHE A 161 -4.39 -7.30 17.16
CA PHE A 161 -2.97 -7.46 16.85
C PHE A 161 -2.09 -7.22 18.08
N PRO A 162 -0.98 -7.97 18.23
CA PRO A 162 -0.01 -7.74 19.30
C PRO A 162 0.83 -6.46 19.10
N GLY A 163 0.74 -5.83 17.93
CA GLY A 163 1.45 -4.61 17.55
C GLY A 163 0.62 -3.73 16.61
N PRO A 164 1.19 -2.61 16.13
CA PRO A 164 0.47 -1.71 15.22
C PRO A 164 0.14 -2.40 13.89
N VAL A 165 -1.06 -2.14 13.38
CA VAL A 165 -1.51 -2.57 12.05
C VAL A 165 -1.85 -1.37 11.18
N MET A 166 -1.64 -1.48 9.87
CA MET A 166 -2.05 -0.47 8.89
C MET A 166 -3.03 -1.08 7.88
N PHE A 167 -3.87 -0.23 7.30
CA PHE A 167 -4.79 -0.63 6.23
C PHE A 167 -4.50 0.15 4.96
N LYS A 168 -4.56 -0.53 3.83
CA LYS A 168 -4.55 0.10 2.51
C LYS A 168 -5.86 -0.22 1.79
N LEU A 169 -6.71 0.78 1.60
CA LEU A 169 -8.08 0.59 1.13
C LEU A 169 -8.33 1.38 -0.14
N SER A 170 -9.31 0.97 -0.93
CA SER A 170 -9.83 1.79 -2.03
C SER A 170 -10.41 3.08 -1.48
N ILE A 171 -10.24 4.21 -2.17
CA ILE A 171 -10.89 5.47 -1.77
C ILE A 171 -12.40 5.23 -1.74
N PRO A 172 -13.08 5.48 -0.60
CA PRO A 172 -14.45 5.01 -0.41
C PRO A 172 -15.43 5.80 -1.28
N THR A 173 -16.56 5.17 -1.63
CA THR A 173 -17.65 5.84 -2.35
C THR A 173 -18.38 6.85 -1.44
N VAL A 174 -18.45 6.57 -0.14
CA VAL A 174 -18.98 7.50 0.87
C VAL A 174 -17.81 8.20 1.55
N ASP A 175 -17.76 9.53 1.43
CA ASP A 175 -16.71 10.34 2.06
C ASP A 175 -16.60 10.04 3.56
N ASN A 176 -15.35 9.88 4.04
CA ASN A 176 -15.00 9.60 5.43
C ASN A 176 -15.53 8.26 5.97
N LEU A 177 -15.93 7.30 5.10
CA LEU A 177 -16.38 5.97 5.54
C LEU A 177 -15.40 5.30 6.52
N TYR A 178 -14.09 5.44 6.28
CA TYR A 178 -13.05 4.82 7.11
C TYR A 178 -12.61 5.67 8.32
N ALA A 179 -13.28 6.78 8.63
CA ALA A 179 -12.95 7.60 9.81
C ALA A 179 -12.90 6.79 11.13
N PRO A 180 -13.79 5.79 11.38
CA PRO A 180 -13.67 4.94 12.57
C PRO A 180 -12.36 4.13 12.62
N LEU A 181 -11.84 3.66 11.49
CA LEU A 181 -10.55 2.96 11.45
C LEU A 181 -9.39 3.92 11.67
N ILE A 182 -9.45 5.12 11.08
CA ILE A 182 -8.42 6.16 11.25
C ILE A 182 -8.32 6.60 12.73
N ALA A 183 -9.45 6.67 13.43
CA ALA A 183 -9.50 7.05 14.84
C ALA A 183 -9.19 5.88 15.80
N ASN A 184 -9.08 4.64 15.32
CA ASN A 184 -8.87 3.48 16.16
C ASN A 184 -7.40 3.42 16.65
N PRO A 185 -7.13 3.36 17.96
CA PRO A 185 -5.77 3.39 18.49
C PRO A 185 -4.92 2.16 18.14
N ALA A 186 -5.54 1.03 17.76
CA ALA A 186 -4.82 -0.14 17.27
C ALA A 186 -4.34 0.02 15.81
N VAL A 187 -4.92 0.98 15.07
CA VAL A 187 -4.60 1.25 13.68
C VAL A 187 -3.60 2.40 13.60
N LEU A 188 -2.39 2.08 13.14
CA LEU A 188 -1.32 3.07 13.02
C LEU A 188 -1.65 4.13 11.97
N ARG A 189 -2.05 3.67 10.78
CA ARG A 189 -2.45 4.51 9.65
C ARG A 189 -3.36 3.76 8.68
N VAL A 190 -4.27 4.52 8.06
CA VAL A 190 -5.02 4.08 6.87
C VAL A 190 -4.48 4.84 5.68
N VAL A 191 -4.16 4.12 4.60
CA VAL A 191 -3.66 4.69 3.35
C VAL A 191 -4.56 4.26 2.19
N ALA A 192 -4.57 5.03 1.10
CA ALA A 192 -5.45 4.78 -0.03
C ALA A 192 -4.70 4.30 -1.28
N LEU A 193 -5.25 3.31 -1.97
CA LEU A 193 -4.84 2.98 -3.35
C LEU A 193 -5.64 3.82 -4.36
N SER A 194 -5.03 4.17 -5.49
CA SER A 194 -5.74 4.90 -6.56
C SER A 194 -6.69 4.00 -7.36
N GLY A 195 -6.49 2.68 -7.34
CA GLY A 195 -7.48 1.69 -7.80
C GLY A 195 -7.81 1.69 -9.30
N GLY A 196 -7.21 2.57 -10.09
CA GLY A 196 -7.53 2.73 -11.51
C GLY A 196 -7.95 4.15 -11.89
N TYR A 197 -8.24 5.01 -10.92
CA TYR A 197 -8.41 6.44 -11.14
C TYR A 197 -7.10 7.08 -11.67
N SER A 198 -7.25 8.15 -12.47
CA SER A 198 -6.13 9.04 -12.77
C SER A 198 -5.61 9.69 -11.49
N ARG A 199 -4.40 10.25 -11.52
CA ARG A 199 -3.89 11.01 -10.36
C ARG A 199 -4.86 12.11 -9.93
N ASP A 200 -5.32 12.95 -10.86
CA ASP A 200 -6.20 14.08 -10.55
C ASP A 200 -7.54 13.65 -9.94
N GLU A 201 -8.14 12.56 -10.43
CA GLU A 201 -9.39 12.03 -9.88
C GLU A 201 -9.15 11.39 -8.50
N ALA A 202 -8.06 10.64 -8.34
CA ALA A 202 -7.70 10.03 -7.06
C ALA A 202 -7.42 11.10 -6.00
N ASP A 203 -6.70 12.16 -6.33
CA ASP A 203 -6.37 13.27 -5.43
C ASP A 203 -7.64 14.03 -5.01
N ALA A 204 -8.56 14.30 -5.96
CA ALA A 204 -9.83 14.96 -5.66
C ALA A 204 -10.74 14.12 -4.74
N LEU A 205 -10.77 12.80 -4.94
CA LEU A 205 -11.52 11.90 -4.05
C LEU A 205 -10.82 11.74 -2.69
N LEU A 206 -9.49 11.65 -2.67
CA LEU A 206 -8.70 11.52 -1.45
C LEU A 206 -8.90 12.72 -0.53
N ALA A 207 -8.83 13.94 -1.08
CA ALA A 207 -8.97 15.18 -0.33
C ALA A 207 -10.28 15.31 0.46
N ARG A 208 -11.31 14.53 0.11
CA ARG A 208 -12.61 14.49 0.80
C ARG A 208 -12.64 13.57 2.02
N ASN A 209 -11.57 12.82 2.26
CA ASN A 209 -11.43 11.81 3.30
C ASN A 209 -10.37 12.22 4.33
N HIS A 210 -10.81 12.85 5.42
CA HIS A 210 -9.93 13.45 6.41
C HIS A 210 -9.07 12.40 7.12
N GLY A 211 -7.76 12.65 7.19
CA GLY A 211 -6.78 11.74 7.78
C GLY A 211 -6.44 10.51 6.93
N LEU A 212 -6.97 10.38 5.72
CA LEU A 212 -6.63 9.32 4.77
C LEU A 212 -5.51 9.79 3.84
N ILE A 213 -4.37 9.11 3.83
CA ILE A 213 -3.20 9.50 3.02
C ILE A 213 -3.02 8.59 1.80
N ALA A 214 -2.36 9.08 0.75
CA ALA A 214 -2.13 8.30 -0.46
C ALA A 214 -1.09 7.17 -0.27
N SER A 215 -1.28 6.08 -1.00
CA SER A 215 -0.30 5.03 -1.27
C SER A 215 -0.38 4.63 -2.75
N PHE A 216 -0.02 5.56 -3.63
CA PHE A 216 -0.16 5.40 -5.07
C PHE A 216 1.08 4.77 -5.72
N SER A 217 0.86 4.02 -6.80
CA SER A 217 1.92 3.49 -7.65
C SER A 217 1.85 4.13 -9.03
N ARG A 218 0.98 3.64 -9.91
CA ARG A 218 0.83 4.15 -11.28
C ARG A 218 0.45 5.63 -11.32
N ALA A 219 -0.45 6.07 -10.43
CA ALA A 219 -0.86 7.49 -10.34
C ALA A 219 0.32 8.42 -9.99
N LEU A 220 1.27 7.97 -9.15
CA LEU A 220 2.50 8.72 -8.86
C LEU A 220 3.39 8.83 -10.11
N SER A 221 3.53 7.74 -10.87
CA SER A 221 4.38 7.68 -12.06
C SER A 221 3.73 8.16 -13.36
N GLU A 222 2.47 8.58 -13.31
CA GLU A 222 1.72 9.01 -14.49
C GLU A 222 2.37 10.26 -15.10
N GLY A 223 2.70 10.19 -16.39
CA GLY A 223 3.41 11.24 -17.12
C GLY A 223 4.93 11.12 -17.11
N LEU A 224 5.51 10.18 -16.36
CA LEU A 224 6.95 9.89 -16.40
C LEU A 224 7.30 8.97 -17.57
N SER A 225 8.41 9.24 -18.25
CA SER A 225 8.94 8.37 -19.30
C SER A 225 10.46 8.34 -19.34
N ASP A 226 11.02 7.28 -19.94
CA ASP A 226 12.47 7.14 -20.13
C ASP A 226 13.04 8.21 -21.07
N SER A 227 12.22 8.74 -21.99
CA SER A 227 12.62 9.72 -22.99
C SER A 227 12.74 11.16 -22.47
N GLN A 228 12.28 11.44 -21.24
CA GLN A 228 12.41 12.76 -20.63
C GLN A 228 13.86 13.06 -20.25
N THR A 229 14.27 14.33 -20.35
CA THR A 229 15.50 14.77 -19.68
C THR A 229 15.35 14.66 -18.17
N ASP A 230 16.45 14.69 -17.43
CA ASP A 230 16.41 14.61 -15.97
C ASP A 230 15.67 15.82 -15.35
N GLU A 231 15.79 17.01 -15.93
CA GLU A 231 15.05 18.19 -15.49
C GLU A 231 13.54 18.00 -15.67
N GLN A 232 13.11 17.53 -16.84
CA GLN A 232 11.69 17.27 -17.13
C GLN A 232 11.13 16.19 -16.22
N PHE A 233 11.85 15.08 -16.07
CA PHE A 233 11.46 13.97 -15.20
C PHE A 233 11.32 14.42 -13.75
N ASN A 234 12.31 15.13 -13.22
CA ASN A 234 12.29 15.63 -11.84
C ASN A 234 11.17 16.64 -11.62
N ALA A 235 10.90 17.53 -12.57
CA ALA A 235 9.80 18.49 -12.49
C ALA A 235 8.43 17.79 -12.50
N THR A 236 8.22 16.80 -13.39
CA THR A 236 6.97 16.02 -13.43
C THR A 236 6.77 15.21 -12.15
N LEU A 237 7.82 14.57 -11.64
CA LEU A 237 7.76 13.82 -10.39
C LEU A 237 7.46 14.73 -9.20
N ALA A 238 8.11 15.88 -9.09
CA ALA A 238 7.87 16.86 -8.03
C ALA A 238 6.40 17.35 -8.05
N ALA A 239 5.88 17.73 -9.21
CA ALA A 239 4.49 18.15 -9.35
C ALA A 239 3.50 17.05 -8.96
N SER A 240 3.82 15.79 -9.29
CA SER A 240 2.99 14.63 -8.92
C SER A 240 3.00 14.39 -7.41
N ILE A 241 4.17 14.45 -6.77
CA ILE A 241 4.32 14.29 -5.32
C ILE A 241 3.59 15.40 -4.57
N ASP A 242 3.73 16.65 -5.03
CA ASP A 242 3.13 17.81 -4.40
C ASP A 242 1.59 17.76 -4.42
N ALA A 243 1.00 17.41 -5.56
CA ALA A 243 -0.44 17.24 -5.69
C ALA A 243 -0.97 16.15 -4.75
N ILE A 244 -0.33 14.98 -4.74
CA ILE A 244 -0.69 13.85 -3.89
C ILE A 244 -0.53 14.19 -2.41
N TYR A 245 0.54 14.91 -2.06
CA TYR A 245 0.82 15.36 -0.70
C TYR A 245 -0.28 16.30 -0.20
N HIS A 246 -0.65 17.31 -0.99
CA HIS A 246 -1.72 18.24 -0.63
C HIS A 246 -3.08 17.55 -0.48
N ALA A 247 -3.39 16.58 -1.35
CA ALA A 247 -4.60 15.76 -1.20
C ALA A 247 -4.58 14.85 0.04
N SER A 248 -3.41 14.48 0.54
CA SER A 248 -3.22 13.63 1.72
C SER A 248 -3.21 14.41 3.05
N LEU A 249 -3.16 15.74 3.02
CA LEU A 249 -3.09 16.58 4.23
C LEU A 249 -4.47 16.93 4.83
N THR A 250 -5.56 16.55 4.16
CA THR A 250 -6.91 16.96 4.55
C THR A 250 -7.45 16.20 5.75
#